data_AF-A0AAC9ENA4-F1
#
_entry.id   AF-A0AAC9ENA4-F1
#
_cell.length_a   1.000
_cell.length_b   1.000
_cell.length_c   1.000
_cell.angle_alpha   90.00
_cell.angle_beta   90.00
_cell.angle_gamma   90.00
#
_symmetry.space_group_name_H-M   'P 1'
#
loop_
_entity.id
_entity.type
_entity.pdbx_description
1 polymer ?
#
loop_
_entity_poly.entity_id
_entity_poly.type
_entity_poly.pdbx_seq_one_letter_code
_entity_poly.pdbx_strand_id
1 'polypeptide(L)'
;MTKTDKLLEKLKKEPPPRDFTWNELKALLSGLGFNEKQGNGSRVKFIHPNLRYPISLHKPHPGNELKLYIIEQVKDALDELNIK
;
A
#
# COMPACT_ATOMS: atom_id res chain seq x y z
N MET A 1 -4.35 -18.39 6.69
CA MET A 1 -3.97 -17.19 5.91
C MET A 1 -5.23 -16.47 5.46
N THR A 2 -5.40 -15.21 5.88
CA THR A 2 -6.49 -14.35 5.41
C THR A 2 -6.17 -13.80 4.01
N LYS A 3 -7.12 -13.09 3.38
CA LYS A 3 -6.81 -12.37 2.12
C LYS A 3 -5.73 -11.31 2.34
N THR A 4 -5.79 -10.58 3.46
CA THR A 4 -4.80 -9.57 3.85
C THR A 4 -3.40 -10.17 4.00
N ASP A 5 -3.30 -11.32 4.67
CA ASP A 5 -2.05 -12.04 4.90
C ASP A 5 -1.36 -12.45 3.59
N LYS A 6 -2.12 -13.03 2.64
CA LYS A 6 -1.60 -13.38 1.31
C LYS A 6 -1.12 -12.16 0.51
N LEU A 7 -1.80 -11.03 0.64
CA LEU A 7 -1.40 -9.78 -0.02
C LEU A 7 -0.13 -9.19 0.62
N LEU A 8 -0.01 -9.30 1.94
CA LEU A 8 1.18 -8.88 2.68
C LEU A 8 2.41 -9.69 2.25
N GLU A 9 2.28 -11.02 2.21
CA GLU A 9 3.32 -11.92 1.71
C GLU A 9 3.72 -11.59 0.27
N LYS A 10 2.73 -11.35 -0.61
CA LYS A 10 3.00 -10.94 -2.01
C LYS A 10 3.80 -9.64 -2.07
N LEU A 11 3.38 -8.60 -1.33
CA LEU A 11 4.03 -7.29 -1.31
C LEU A 11 5.48 -7.38 -0.83
N LYS A 12 5.74 -8.21 0.19
CA LYS A 12 7.05 -8.38 0.83
C LYS A 12 8.04 -9.26 0.08
N LYS A 13 7.67 -9.84 -1.07
CA LYS A 13 8.59 -10.63 -1.88
C LYS A 13 9.84 -9.83 -2.25
N GLU A 14 10.95 -10.56 -2.33
CA GLU A 14 12.23 -10.08 -2.85
C GLU A 14 12.63 -10.94 -4.05
N PRO A 15 12.77 -10.36 -5.27
CA PRO A 15 12.56 -8.95 -5.61
C PRO A 15 11.09 -8.50 -5.49
N PRO A 16 10.81 -7.18 -5.34
CA PRO A 16 9.45 -6.67 -5.24
C PRO A 16 8.57 -7.11 -6.43
N PRO A 17 7.30 -7.47 -6.18
CA PRO A 17 6.40 -7.92 -7.23
C PRO A 17 6.13 -6.80 -8.24
N ARG A 18 6.26 -7.10 -9.54
CA ARG A 18 5.98 -6.13 -10.62
C ARG A 18 4.49 -6.05 -10.97
N ASP A 19 3.75 -7.11 -10.66
CA ASP A 19 2.33 -7.29 -10.96
C ASP A 19 1.40 -6.88 -9.80
N PHE A 20 1.92 -6.22 -8.76
CA PHE A 20 1.10 -5.81 -7.62
C PHE A 20 0.22 -4.62 -8.01
N THR A 21 -1.09 -4.75 -7.87
CA THR A 21 -2.04 -3.76 -8.39
C THR A 21 -2.49 -2.74 -7.35
N TRP A 22 -3.02 -1.61 -7.82
CA TRP A 22 -3.64 -0.60 -6.94
C TRP A 22 -4.79 -1.17 -6.09
N ASN A 23 -5.60 -2.07 -6.66
CA ASN A 23 -6.72 -2.68 -5.92
C ASN A 23 -6.24 -3.64 -4.84
N GLU A 24 -5.19 -4.42 -5.11
CA GLU A 24 -4.52 -5.24 -4.10
C GLU A 24 -3.97 -4.39 -2.96
N LEU A 25 -3.35 -3.25 -3.27
CA LEU A 25 -2.85 -2.31 -2.25
C LEU A 25 -3.95 -1.78 -1.36
N LYS A 26 -5.05 -1.30 -1.95
CA LYS A 26 -6.19 -0.81 -1.17
C LYS A 26 -6.77 -1.88 -0.26
N ALA A 27 -6.94 -3.10 -0.77
CA ALA A 27 -7.46 -4.22 0.01
C ALA A 27 -6.51 -4.59 1.17
N LEU A 28 -5.20 -4.62 0.91
CA LEU A 28 -4.18 -4.86 1.92
C LEU A 28 -4.23 -3.78 3.01
N LEU A 29 -4.09 -2.50 2.64
CA LEU A 29 -4.00 -1.40 3.59
C LEU A 29 -5.29 -1.24 4.40
N SER A 30 -6.46 -1.37 3.77
CA SER A 30 -7.75 -1.39 4.48
C SER A 30 -7.82 -2.53 5.51
N GLY A 31 -7.38 -3.74 5.12
CA GLY A 31 -7.30 -4.89 6.02
C GLY A 31 -6.30 -4.73 7.18
N LEU A 32 -5.33 -3.83 7.04
CA LEU A 32 -4.36 -3.46 8.07
C LEU A 32 -4.80 -2.24 8.90
N GLY A 33 -6.04 -1.74 8.72
CA GLY A 33 -6.58 -0.62 9.50
C GLY A 33 -6.25 0.77 8.97
N PHE A 34 -5.73 0.89 7.75
CA PHE A 34 -5.56 2.19 7.12
C PHE A 34 -6.89 2.73 6.59
N ASN A 35 -7.07 4.04 6.71
CA ASN A 35 -8.17 4.77 6.10
C ASN A 35 -7.70 5.48 4.82
N GLU A 36 -8.42 5.27 3.72
CA GLU A 36 -8.17 5.94 2.44
C GLU A 36 -8.86 7.31 2.42
N LYS A 37 -8.09 8.36 2.12
CA LYS A 37 -8.60 9.72 1.91
C LYS A 37 -8.20 10.24 0.55
N GLN A 38 -9.18 10.50 -0.31
CA GLN A 38 -8.97 11.12 -1.60
C GLN A 38 -8.63 12.61 -1.43
N GLY A 39 -7.59 13.07 -2.14
CA GLY A 39 -7.21 14.48 -2.26
C GLY A 39 -7.65 15.07 -3.59
N ASN A 40 -7.08 16.22 -3.94
CA ASN A 40 -7.35 16.85 -5.24
C ASN A 40 -6.75 16.00 -6.38
N GLY A 41 -7.54 15.75 -7.44
CA GLY A 41 -7.14 14.93 -8.59
C GLY A 41 -6.95 13.44 -8.25
N SER A 42 -5.85 12.86 -8.75
CA SER A 42 -5.49 11.45 -8.53
C SER A 42 -4.76 11.18 -7.21
N ARG A 43 -4.60 12.20 -6.34
CA ARG A 43 -3.89 12.07 -5.07
C ARG A 43 -4.72 11.28 -4.07
N VAL A 44 -4.11 10.28 -3.44
CA VAL A 44 -4.74 9.45 -2.42
C VAL A 44 -3.80 9.38 -1.22
N LYS A 45 -4.34 9.51 -0.01
CA LYS A 45 -3.61 9.34 1.24
C LYS A 45 -4.12 8.11 1.97
N PHE A 46 -3.22 7.27 2.48
CA PHE A 46 -3.55 6.22 3.43
C PHE A 46 -3.07 6.64 4.82
N ILE A 47 -4.00 6.67 5.77
CA ILE A 47 -3.80 7.18 7.12
C ILE A 47 -3.94 6.02 8.10
N HIS A 48 -2.98 5.85 9.00
CA HIS A 48 -3.04 4.87 10.09
C HIS A 48 -2.76 5.60 11.42
N PRO A 49 -3.48 5.32 12.52
CA PRO A 49 -3.35 6.06 13.78
C PRO A 49 -1.95 5.96 14.40
N ASN A 50 -1.26 4.84 14.17
CA ASN A 50 0.08 4.60 14.72
C ASN A 50 1.21 4.98 13.74
N LEU A 51 0.90 5.52 12.56
CA LEU A 51 1.90 5.93 11.57
C LEU A 51 2.12 7.44 11.69
N ARG A 52 3.39 7.88 11.77
CA ARG A 52 3.72 9.30 11.97
C ARG A 52 3.26 10.17 10.80
N TYR A 53 3.40 9.68 9.57
CA TYR A 53 3.02 10.41 8.35
C TYR A 53 2.18 9.53 7.42
N PRO A 54 1.12 10.07 6.80
CA PRO A 54 0.29 9.30 5.89
C PRO A 54 1.05 8.92 4.62
N ILE A 55 0.80 7.72 4.10
CA ILE A 55 1.32 7.30 2.80
C ILE A 55 0.60 8.12 1.73
N SER A 56 1.32 8.99 1.04
CA SER A 56 0.75 9.89 0.02
C SER A 56 1.11 9.39 -1.37
N LEU A 57 0.13 8.85 -2.08
CA LEU A 57 0.29 8.21 -3.38
C LEU A 57 -0.50 8.94 -4.46
N HIS A 58 -0.10 8.69 -5.71
CA HIS A 58 -0.90 9.05 -6.88
C HIS A 58 -1.50 7.77 -7.45
N LYS A 59 -2.82 7.75 -7.63
CA LYS A 59 -3.50 6.64 -8.31
C LYS A 59 -2.87 6.47 -9.70
N PRO A 60 -2.44 5.25 -10.07
CA PRO A 60 -1.88 5.04 -11.40
C PRO A 60 -2.90 5.39 -12.48
N HIS A 61 -2.43 6.10 -13.50
CA HIS A 61 -3.13 6.25 -14.78
C HIS A 61 -3.08 4.89 -15.53
N PRO A 62 -4.01 4.60 -16.46
CA PRO A 62 -4.34 3.24 -16.89
C PRO A 62 -3.12 2.32 -17.13
N GLY A 63 -3.14 1.20 -16.41
CA GLY A 63 -1.99 0.36 -16.09
C GLY A 63 -2.09 0.05 -14.60
N ASN A 64 -2.82 -1.02 -14.25
CA ASN A 64 -3.24 -1.28 -12.86
C ASN A 64 -2.09 -1.55 -11.87
N GLU A 65 -0.89 -1.79 -12.39
CA GLU A 65 0.31 -2.18 -11.65
C GLU A 65 0.95 -0.97 -10.94
N LEU A 66 1.48 -1.23 -9.74
CA LEU A 66 2.21 -0.23 -8.98
C LEU A 66 3.62 -0.07 -9.49
N LYS A 67 4.10 1.18 -9.49
CA LYS A 67 5.52 1.46 -9.66
C LYS A 67 6.28 0.96 -8.44
N LEU A 68 7.51 0.48 -8.64
CA LEU A 68 8.36 -0.07 -7.57
C LEU A 68 8.51 0.88 -6.38
N TYR A 69 8.69 2.18 -6.63
CA TYR A 69 8.82 3.16 -5.53
C TYR A 69 7.59 3.20 -4.61
N ILE A 70 6.39 2.90 -5.14
CA ILE A 70 5.16 2.85 -4.34
C ILE A 70 5.21 1.64 -3.41
N ILE A 71 5.69 0.50 -3.92
CA ILE A 71 5.83 -0.73 -3.13
C ILE A 71 6.81 -0.48 -1.98
N GLU A 72 7.97 0.10 -2.27
CA GLU A 72 9.00 0.39 -1.26
C GLU A 72 8.48 1.40 -0.23
N GLN A 73 7.82 2.48 -0.66
CA GLN A 73 7.22 3.46 0.27
C GLN A 73 6.15 2.82 1.19
N VAL A 74 5.39 1.85 0.69
CA VAL A 74 4.42 1.12 1.51
C VAL A 74 5.15 0.19 2.49
N LYS A 75 6.20 -0.52 2.06
CA LYS A 75 7.01 -1.37 2.95
C LYS A 75 7.61 -0.57 4.10
N ASP A 76 8.17 0.60 3.83
CA ASP A 76 8.72 1.51 4.86
C ASP A 76 7.66 1.87 5.91
N ALA A 77 6.44 2.21 5.46
CA ALA A 77 5.35 2.52 6.37
C ALA A 77 4.90 1.30 7.19
N LEU A 78 4.96 0.09 6.63
CA LEU A 78 4.64 -1.13 7.37
C LEU A 78 5.72 -1.48 8.40
N ASP A 79 6.99 -1.22 8.09
CA ASP A 79 8.11 -1.39 9.02
C ASP A 79 8.00 -0.44 10.22
N GLU A 80 7.68 0.85 9.98
CA GLU A 80 7.43 1.82 11.06
C GLU A 80 6.29 1.36 12.00
N LEU A 81 5.28 0.69 11.44
CA LEU A 81 4.16 0.12 12.19
C LEU A 81 4.48 -1.22 12.88
N ASN A 82 5.68 -1.77 12.69
CA ASN A 82 6.08 -3.10 13.15
C ASN A 82 5.15 -4.22 12.62
N ILE A 83 4.54 -4.02 11.44
CA ILE A 83 3.70 -5.02 10.78
C ILE A 83 4.62 -6.00 10.04
N LYS A 84 4.85 -7.16 10.64
CA LYS A 84 5.71 -8.24 10.11
C LYS A 84 4.90 -9.27 9.35
#